data_AF-A0A354TAH0-F1
#
_entry.id   AF-A0A354TAH0-F1
#
_cell.length_a   1.000
_cell.length_b   1.000
_cell.length_c   1.000
_cell.angle_alpha   90.00
_cell.angle_beta   90.00
_cell.angle_gamma   90.00
#
_symmetry.space_group_name_H-M   'P 1'
#
loop_
_entity.id
_entity.type
_entity.pdbx_description
1 polymer ?
#
loop_
_entity_poly.entity_id
_entity_poly.type
_entity_poly.pdbx_seq_one_letter_code
_entity_poly.pdbx_strand_id
1 'polypeptide(L)'
;MKSLVCVGAIFLFVPCLQADDASAVDPDLPQPIDFSFADDLLMHSPFTRAVNLEKSLQLTGIAYVDGHPVATVLNTETKQRFVVTEEPNALGWQLMTASAGADMHQTQVEMKVGDEIIAMHYQGQQLAPGSAGNERSKARMAGSSKNDGDKVKPSSFLGEQGREMYASLSSEARDKFKDLLKSRLEKHPELTPEQNSDYARKVFTKIKATDQSPKTPKPPKKKTGA
;
A
#
# COMPACT_ATOMS: atom_id res chain seq x y z
N MET A 1 90.87 2.49 45.00
CA MET A 1 90.14 1.52 45.86
C MET A 1 89.10 0.82 45.00
N LYS A 2 88.79 -0.47 45.24
CA LYS A 2 87.56 -1.21 44.86
C LYS A 2 86.91 -0.84 43.51
N SER A 3 87.17 -1.60 42.44
CA SER A 3 86.31 -2.71 41.94
C SER A 3 84.97 -2.22 41.36
N LEU A 4 84.67 -2.29 40.05
CA LEU A 4 84.70 -3.39 39.05
C LEU A 4 83.36 -4.15 38.95
N VAL A 5 82.64 -3.89 37.83
CA VAL A 5 81.75 -4.81 37.05
C VAL A 5 80.62 -5.55 37.79
N CYS A 6 79.36 -5.36 37.35
CA CYS A 6 78.70 -6.34 36.46
C CYS A 6 77.39 -5.85 35.78
N VAL A 7 76.96 -6.62 34.79
CA VAL A 7 75.68 -6.55 34.07
C VAL A 7 74.59 -7.28 34.87
N GLY A 8 73.33 -6.88 34.74
CA GLY A 8 72.19 -7.69 35.21
C GLY A 8 70.84 -7.03 35.04
N ALA A 9 70.08 -7.42 34.01
CA ALA A 9 68.65 -7.11 33.94
C ALA A 9 67.88 -8.15 34.76
N ILE A 10 67.02 -7.70 35.69
CA ILE A 10 66.14 -8.58 36.46
C ILE A 10 64.70 -8.12 36.26
N PHE A 11 63.96 -8.84 35.41
CA PHE A 11 62.49 -8.82 35.44
C PHE A 11 62.04 -9.49 36.74
N LEU A 12 61.62 -8.71 37.73
CA LEU A 12 60.84 -9.25 38.84
C LEU A 12 59.38 -9.39 38.38
N PHE A 13 59.05 -10.59 37.91
CA PHE A 13 57.67 -11.05 37.86
C PHE A 13 57.06 -10.87 39.26
N VAL A 14 55.95 -10.13 39.34
CA VAL A 14 55.05 -10.20 40.50
C VAL A 14 54.03 -11.29 40.18
N PRO A 15 54.11 -12.48 40.80
CA PRO A 15 52.98 -13.40 40.79
C PRO A 15 51.89 -12.78 41.67
N CYS A 16 50.84 -12.25 41.05
CA CYS A 16 49.59 -12.02 41.78
C CYS A 16 49.14 -13.37 42.33
N LEU A 17 49.11 -13.51 43.65
CA LEU A 17 48.45 -14.62 44.30
C LEU A 17 46.97 -14.56 43.91
N GLN A 18 46.54 -15.47 43.03
CA GLN A 18 45.13 -15.79 42.94
C GLN A 18 44.77 -16.53 44.22
N ALA A 19 44.22 -15.80 45.19
CA ALA A 19 43.44 -16.39 46.25
C ALA A 19 42.18 -16.97 45.59
N ASP A 20 42.19 -18.28 45.40
CA ASP A 20 41.05 -19.04 44.91
C ASP A 20 40.03 -19.16 46.05
N ASP A 21 39.33 -18.04 46.31
CA ASP A 21 38.36 -17.91 47.41
C ASP A 21 37.06 -18.63 47.01
N ALA A 22 37.15 -19.95 47.00
CA ALA A 22 36.04 -20.88 46.90
C ALA A 22 35.22 -20.87 48.21
N SER A 23 34.69 -19.70 48.57
CA SER A 23 33.81 -19.48 49.70
C SER A 23 32.68 -20.52 49.69
N ALA A 24 32.65 -21.36 50.73
CA ALA A 24 31.66 -22.41 50.86
C ALA A 24 30.25 -21.81 50.99
N VAL A 25 29.39 -22.07 50.00
CA VAL A 25 28.03 -21.53 49.96
C VAL A 25 27.21 -22.13 51.10
N ASP A 26 26.82 -21.29 52.06
CA ASP A 26 25.94 -21.63 53.17
C ASP A 26 24.56 -22.06 52.63
N PRO A 27 24.08 -23.29 52.91
CA PRO A 27 22.81 -23.77 52.38
C PRO A 27 21.57 -23.13 53.00
N ASP A 28 21.69 -22.43 54.14
CA ASP A 28 20.58 -21.65 54.73
C ASP A 28 20.49 -20.23 54.14
N LEU A 29 21.48 -19.78 53.35
CA LEU A 29 21.42 -18.53 52.62
C LEU A 29 20.82 -18.72 51.21
N PRO A 30 19.99 -17.77 50.72
CA PRO A 30 19.50 -17.81 49.35
C PRO A 30 20.67 -17.70 48.37
N GLN A 31 20.76 -18.63 47.41
CA GLN A 31 21.83 -18.64 46.43
C GLN A 31 21.83 -17.33 45.60
N PRO A 32 23.01 -16.81 45.22
CA PRO A 32 23.10 -15.66 44.32
C PRO A 32 22.31 -15.91 43.03
N ILE A 33 21.51 -14.94 42.63
CA ILE A 33 20.76 -15.00 41.36
C ILE A 33 21.77 -14.95 40.22
N ASP A 34 21.83 -16.02 39.41
CA ASP A 34 22.57 -16.02 38.16
C ASP A 34 21.88 -15.07 37.16
N PHE A 35 22.58 -14.03 36.72
CA PHE A 35 22.06 -13.05 35.79
C PHE A 35 22.13 -13.50 34.32
N SER A 36 22.61 -14.71 34.01
CA SER A 36 22.69 -15.23 32.64
C SER A 36 21.36 -15.23 31.88
N PHE A 37 20.22 -15.40 32.57
CA PHE A 37 18.88 -15.30 31.96
C PHE A 37 18.51 -13.86 31.54
N ALA A 38 19.18 -12.85 32.11
CA ALA A 38 18.89 -11.45 31.84
C ALA A 38 19.58 -10.93 30.56
N ASP A 39 20.59 -11.63 30.02
CA ASP A 39 21.27 -11.21 28.79
C ASP A 39 20.31 -11.15 27.60
N ASP A 40 19.39 -12.12 27.45
CA ASP A 40 18.36 -12.09 26.39
C ASP A 40 17.35 -10.94 26.63
N LEU A 41 16.97 -10.69 27.88
CA LEU A 41 16.12 -9.56 28.27
C LEU A 41 16.79 -8.19 28.08
N LEU A 42 18.13 -8.13 28.04
CA LEU A 42 18.90 -6.92 27.75
C LEU A 42 19.11 -6.74 26.24
N MET A 43 19.46 -7.82 25.52
CA MET A 43 19.64 -7.83 24.06
C MET A 43 18.33 -7.61 23.29
N HIS A 44 17.22 -8.10 23.82
CA HIS A 44 15.89 -8.05 23.20
C HIS A 44 14.85 -7.38 24.11
N SER A 45 15.28 -6.39 24.91
CA SER A 45 14.42 -5.66 25.84
C SER A 45 13.17 -5.08 25.17
N PRO A 46 11.95 -5.47 25.61
CA PRO A 46 10.72 -4.88 25.10
C PRO A 46 10.54 -3.43 25.58
N PHE A 47 11.31 -2.99 26.58
CA PHE A 47 11.19 -1.67 27.22
C PHE A 47 12.07 -0.59 26.60
N THR A 48 13.11 -0.95 25.83
CA THR A 48 14.00 0.03 25.16
C THR A 48 13.77 0.14 23.66
N ARG A 49 12.86 -0.67 23.10
CA ARG A 49 12.53 -0.64 21.66
C ARG A 49 11.70 0.60 21.34
N ALA A 50 12.28 1.56 20.62
CA ALA A 50 11.57 2.73 20.09
C ALA A 50 10.59 2.34 18.97
N VAL A 51 9.41 1.85 19.35
CA VAL A 51 8.36 1.42 18.41
C VAL A 51 7.79 2.67 17.72
N ASN A 52 8.17 2.89 16.46
CA ASN A 52 7.68 4.01 15.64
C ASN A 52 6.22 3.75 15.20
N LEU A 53 5.29 3.77 16.15
CA LEU A 53 3.89 3.40 15.96
C LEU A 53 3.19 4.25 14.88
N GLU A 54 3.60 5.51 14.68
CA GLU A 54 3.09 6.38 13.60
C GLU A 54 3.18 5.76 12.19
N LYS A 55 4.13 4.84 11.97
CA LYS A 55 4.39 4.20 10.67
C LYS A 55 3.62 2.89 10.49
N SER A 56 3.24 2.24 11.59
CA SER A 56 2.49 0.98 11.57
C SER A 56 1.00 1.18 11.84
N LEU A 57 0.57 2.28 12.48
CA LEU A 57 -0.82 2.57 12.79
C LEU A 57 -1.45 3.52 11.77
N GLN A 58 -2.53 3.08 11.13
CA GLN A 58 -3.30 3.83 10.13
C GLN A 58 -4.72 4.10 10.63
N LEU A 59 -5.17 5.36 10.61
CA LEU A 59 -6.56 5.70 10.92
C LEU A 59 -7.48 5.25 9.78
N THR A 60 -8.41 4.35 10.10
CA THR A 60 -9.36 3.76 9.12
C THR A 60 -10.79 4.28 9.25
N GLY A 61 -11.09 5.02 10.32
CA GLY A 61 -12.36 5.71 10.50
C GLY A 61 -12.49 6.37 11.87
N ILE A 62 -13.39 7.35 11.96
CA ILE A 62 -13.91 7.89 13.22
C ILE A 62 -15.43 7.75 13.16
N ALA A 63 -16.04 7.38 14.29
CA ALA A 63 -17.46 7.52 14.56
C ALA A 63 -17.66 8.39 15.81
N TYR A 64 -18.89 8.85 16.02
CA TYR A 64 -19.31 9.43 17.30
C TYR A 64 -20.46 8.58 17.83
N VAL A 65 -20.35 8.12 19.07
CA VAL A 65 -21.34 7.28 19.75
C VAL A 65 -21.78 8.02 21.01
N ASP A 66 -23.08 8.33 21.11
CA ASP A 66 -23.67 9.14 22.18
C ASP A 66 -22.98 10.50 22.42
N GLY A 67 -22.32 11.02 21.38
CA GLY A 67 -21.53 12.26 21.40
C GLY A 67 -20.02 12.06 21.59
N HIS A 68 -19.59 10.91 22.12
CA HIS A 68 -18.19 10.58 22.37
C HIS A 68 -17.48 10.12 21.09
N PRO A 69 -16.25 10.58 20.80
CA PRO A 69 -15.48 10.14 19.64
C PRO A 69 -14.96 8.71 19.81
N VAL A 70 -15.00 7.95 18.72
CA VAL A 70 -14.52 6.56 18.65
C VAL A 70 -13.69 6.37 17.39
N ALA A 71 -12.38 6.13 17.54
CA ALA A 71 -11.46 5.92 16.44
C ALA A 71 -11.26 4.42 16.15
N THR A 72 -11.14 4.06 14.86
CA THR A 72 -10.74 2.70 14.44
C THR A 72 -9.38 2.74 13.75
N VAL A 73 -8.39 2.14 14.39
CA VAL A 73 -6.98 2.10 13.96
C VAL A 73 -6.65 0.73 13.40
N LEU A 74 -5.96 0.66 12.27
CA LEU A 74 -5.39 -0.55 11.71
C LEU A 74 -3.89 -0.57 11.97
N ASN A 75 -3.39 -1.63 12.60
CA ASN A 75 -1.96 -1.95 12.55
C ASN A 75 -1.67 -2.62 11.20
N THR A 76 -0.78 -2.04 10.39
CA THR A 76 -0.47 -2.52 9.03
C THR A 76 0.46 -3.74 9.01
N GLU A 77 1.28 -3.93 10.05
CA GLU A 77 2.17 -5.08 10.23
C GLU A 77 1.36 -6.34 10.61
N THR A 78 0.54 -6.25 11.66
CA THR A 78 -0.28 -7.39 12.15
C THR A 78 -1.62 -7.53 11.44
N LYS A 79 -2.06 -6.50 10.70
CA LYS A 79 -3.36 -6.37 10.03
C LYS A 79 -4.56 -6.39 10.99
N GLN A 80 -4.32 -6.23 12.29
CA GLN A 80 -5.34 -6.18 13.33
C GLN A 80 -5.94 -4.78 13.42
N ARG A 81 -7.25 -4.70 13.69
CA ARG A 81 -7.97 -3.46 13.95
C ARG A 81 -8.22 -3.30 15.44
N PHE A 82 -7.98 -2.10 15.94
CA PHE A 82 -8.21 -1.71 17.33
C PHE A 82 -9.20 -0.55 17.36
N VAL A 83 -10.17 -0.64 18.27
CA VAL A 83 -11.07 0.46 18.59
C VAL A 83 -10.46 1.23 19.76
N VAL A 84 -10.51 2.56 19.68
CA VAL A 84 -9.90 3.46 20.66
C VAL A 84 -10.90 4.56 21.00
N THR A 85 -11.04 4.82 22.29
CA THR A 85 -12.07 5.63 22.95
C THR A 85 -11.42 6.62 23.92
N GLU A 86 -12.19 7.57 24.44
CA GLU A 86 -11.72 8.47 25.51
C GLU A 86 -11.28 7.71 26.78
N GLU A 87 -11.80 6.50 27.00
CA GLU A 87 -11.28 5.56 28.00
C GLU A 87 -10.16 4.67 27.42
N PRO A 88 -9.08 4.39 28.19
CA PRO A 88 -7.97 3.56 27.73
C PRO A 88 -8.38 2.09 27.56
N ASN A 89 -8.05 1.50 26.41
CA ASN A 89 -8.33 0.09 26.13
C ASN A 89 -7.32 -0.85 26.82
N ALA A 90 -7.47 -2.17 26.62
CA ALA A 90 -6.61 -3.20 27.23
C ALA A 90 -5.11 -3.15 26.83
N LEU A 91 -4.73 -2.31 25.86
CA LEU A 91 -3.33 -2.04 25.49
C LEU A 91 -2.83 -0.69 26.06
N GLY A 92 -3.63 -0.01 26.88
CA GLY A 92 -3.34 1.34 27.37
C GLY A 92 -3.46 2.43 26.30
N TRP A 93 -4.21 2.19 25.22
CA TRP A 93 -4.40 3.18 24.15
C TRP A 93 -5.66 4.00 24.41
N GLN A 94 -5.52 5.33 24.39
CA GLN A 94 -6.57 6.29 24.75
C GLN A 94 -6.68 7.37 23.67
N LEU A 95 -7.91 7.75 23.32
CA LEU A 95 -8.19 8.84 22.40
C LEU A 95 -8.12 10.18 23.15
N MET A 96 -7.27 11.09 22.69
CA MET A 96 -7.08 12.42 23.30
C MET A 96 -7.91 13.48 22.55
N THR A 97 -7.79 13.50 21.22
CA THR A 97 -8.44 14.50 20.36
C THR A 97 -8.92 13.83 19.08
N ALA A 98 -10.12 14.17 18.61
CA ALA A 98 -10.63 13.76 17.31
C ALA A 98 -11.15 14.99 16.54
N SER A 99 -10.45 15.38 15.48
CA SER A 99 -10.87 16.48 14.60
C SER A 99 -11.42 15.90 13.28
N ALA A 100 -12.75 15.89 13.16
CA ALA A 100 -13.40 15.57 11.90
C ALA A 100 -13.25 16.75 10.92
N GLY A 101 -12.51 16.53 9.84
CA GLY A 101 -12.36 17.51 8.76
C GLY A 101 -13.62 17.61 7.89
N ALA A 102 -13.72 18.69 7.10
CA ALA A 102 -14.78 18.83 6.09
C ALA A 102 -14.61 17.86 4.91
N ASP A 103 -13.37 17.40 4.69
CA ASP A 103 -13.01 16.24 3.89
C ASP A 103 -12.42 15.17 4.82
N MET A 104 -12.68 13.89 4.52
CA MET A 104 -12.09 12.77 5.26
C MET A 104 -10.55 12.84 5.25
N HIS A 105 -9.92 13.36 4.20
CA HIS A 105 -8.47 13.55 4.15
C HIS A 105 -7.92 14.62 5.12
N GLN A 106 -8.79 15.47 5.68
CA GLN A 106 -8.46 16.45 6.72
C GLN A 106 -8.75 15.93 8.14
N THR A 107 -9.24 14.70 8.27
CA THR A 107 -9.58 14.11 9.56
C THR A 107 -8.34 13.59 10.27
N GLN A 108 -8.08 14.13 11.46
CA GLN A 108 -6.93 13.81 12.30
C GLN A 108 -7.39 13.26 13.66
N VAL A 109 -6.59 12.36 14.24
CA VAL A 109 -6.75 11.79 15.57
C VAL A 109 -5.45 11.95 16.34
N GLU A 110 -5.55 12.42 17.57
CA GLU A 110 -4.48 12.35 18.57
C GLU A 110 -4.79 11.23 19.55
N MET A 111 -3.87 10.27 19.67
CA MET A 111 -4.02 9.08 20.50
C MET A 111 -2.81 8.94 21.42
N LYS A 112 -3.05 8.76 22.72
CA LYS A 112 -2.03 8.39 23.70
C LYS A 112 -1.83 6.88 23.70
N VAL A 113 -0.57 6.43 23.65
CA VAL A 113 -0.16 5.02 23.75
C VAL A 113 1.00 4.92 24.74
N GLY A 114 0.75 4.28 25.89
CA GLY A 114 1.74 4.30 26.98
C GLY A 114 1.93 5.74 27.47
N ASP A 115 3.09 6.35 27.20
CA ASP A 115 3.36 7.78 27.43
C ASP A 115 3.63 8.60 26.14
N GLU A 116 3.55 7.96 24.97
CA GLU A 116 3.67 8.63 23.67
C GLU A 116 2.30 9.19 23.21
N ILE A 117 2.29 10.33 22.52
CA ILE A 117 1.07 10.89 21.89
C ILE A 117 1.32 10.98 20.38
N ILE A 118 0.46 10.34 19.60
CA ILE A 118 0.63 10.10 18.17
C ILE A 118 -0.50 10.78 17.39
N ALA A 119 -0.14 11.54 16.34
CA ALA A 119 -1.09 12.24 15.47
C ALA A 119 -1.33 11.48 14.14
N MET A 120 -2.38 10.67 14.10
CA MET A 120 -2.77 9.89 12.92
C MET A 120 -3.70 10.67 11.99
N HIS A 121 -3.51 10.50 10.68
CA HIS A 121 -4.36 11.08 9.64
C HIS A 121 -5.12 9.97 8.90
N TYR A 122 -6.36 10.25 8.50
CA TYR A 122 -7.16 9.28 7.76
C TYR A 122 -6.63 9.05 6.33
N GLN A 123 -6.40 7.79 5.97
CA GLN A 123 -5.83 7.39 4.68
C GLN A 123 -6.79 6.47 3.92
N GLY A 124 -7.66 7.06 3.10
CA GLY A 124 -8.78 6.39 2.43
C GLY A 124 -8.46 5.35 1.34
N GLN A 125 -7.21 4.92 1.21
CA GLN A 125 -6.76 3.96 0.20
C GLN A 125 -7.36 2.54 0.38
N GLN A 126 -8.00 2.27 1.53
CA GLN A 126 -8.46 0.95 1.96
C GLN A 126 -9.98 0.83 2.20
N LEU A 127 -10.78 1.87 1.91
CA LEU A 127 -12.26 1.78 1.98
C LEU A 127 -12.93 1.30 0.68
N ALA A 128 -12.17 1.02 -0.38
CA ALA A 128 -12.72 0.40 -1.59
C ALA A 128 -12.76 -1.14 -1.44
N PRO A 129 -13.95 -1.78 -1.29
CA PRO A 129 -14.06 -3.24 -1.23
C PRO A 129 -13.76 -3.86 -2.61
N GLY A 130 -12.46 -4.00 -2.90
CA GLY A 130 -11.95 -4.46 -4.20
C GLY A 130 -10.52 -3.99 -4.54
N SER A 131 -9.93 -3.02 -3.81
CA SER A 131 -8.59 -2.48 -4.13
C SER A 131 -7.41 -3.37 -3.71
N ALA A 132 -7.65 -4.61 -3.29
CA ALA A 132 -6.64 -5.60 -2.88
C ALA A 132 -5.86 -6.18 -4.09
N GLY A 133 -5.16 -5.33 -4.85
CA GLY A 133 -4.46 -5.76 -6.06
C GLY A 133 -3.90 -4.66 -6.94
N ASN A 134 -3.11 -3.71 -6.42
CA ASN A 134 -2.29 -2.85 -7.30
C ASN A 134 -0.91 -2.41 -6.75
N GLU A 135 -0.26 -3.26 -5.95
CA GLU A 135 1.20 -3.18 -5.79
C GLU A 135 1.89 -3.87 -6.98
N ARG A 136 1.98 -3.18 -8.12
CA ARG A 136 2.97 -3.47 -9.18
C ARG A 136 3.10 -2.32 -10.18
N SER A 137 4.32 -2.13 -10.68
CA SER A 137 4.63 -1.43 -11.94
C SER A 137 4.37 0.08 -12.01
N LYS A 138 5.12 0.87 -11.22
CA LYS A 138 5.47 2.27 -11.55
C LYS A 138 6.36 2.30 -12.80
N ALA A 139 5.79 2.07 -14.00
CA ALA A 139 6.53 2.06 -15.26
C ALA A 139 5.66 2.46 -16.47
N ARG A 140 6.27 3.21 -17.39
CA ARG A 140 5.77 3.59 -18.73
C ARG A 140 4.60 4.60 -18.77
N MET A 141 5.00 5.87 -18.76
CA MET A 141 4.23 6.96 -19.37
C MET A 141 3.91 6.64 -20.83
N ALA A 142 2.63 6.47 -21.15
CA ALA A 142 2.08 6.50 -22.51
C ALA A 142 0.67 7.09 -22.43
N GLY A 143 0.39 8.13 -23.21
CA GLY A 143 -0.74 9.04 -22.95
C GLY A 143 -2.12 8.55 -23.39
N SER A 144 -3.14 9.27 -22.90
CA SER A 144 -4.55 9.25 -23.31
C SER A 144 -5.40 8.02 -22.93
N SER A 145 -6.19 8.20 -21.87
CA SER A 145 -7.66 8.30 -22.05
C SER A 145 -8.28 9.04 -20.86
N LYS A 146 -9.43 9.70 -21.06
CA LYS A 146 -10.30 10.13 -19.95
C LYS A 146 -10.83 8.91 -19.19
N ASN A 147 -11.20 9.16 -17.93
CA ASN A 147 -11.90 8.22 -17.07
C ASN A 147 -13.20 7.74 -17.76
N ASP A 148 -13.23 6.47 -18.14
CA ASP A 148 -14.36 5.86 -18.84
C ASP A 148 -14.50 4.40 -18.38
N GLY A 149 -14.75 4.25 -17.08
CA GLY A 149 -14.62 2.99 -16.33
C GLY A 149 -15.70 1.95 -16.58
N ASP A 150 -16.84 2.33 -17.19
CA ASP A 150 -18.04 1.47 -17.29
C ASP A 150 -18.65 1.42 -18.71
N LYS A 151 -18.11 2.18 -19.68
CA LYS A 151 -18.56 2.06 -21.08
C LYS A 151 -17.91 0.86 -21.76
N VAL A 152 -18.71 -0.17 -22.02
CA VAL A 152 -18.32 -1.36 -22.79
C VAL A 152 -17.71 -0.94 -24.14
N LYS A 153 -16.42 -1.26 -24.35
CA LYS A 153 -15.66 -0.77 -25.49
C LYS A 153 -16.08 -1.51 -26.77
N PRO A 154 -16.22 -0.82 -27.92
CA PRO A 154 -16.65 -1.45 -29.18
C PRO A 154 -15.69 -2.58 -29.63
N SER A 155 -14.40 -2.46 -29.31
CA SER A 155 -13.39 -3.49 -29.56
C SER A 155 -13.63 -4.79 -28.78
N SER A 156 -14.24 -4.74 -27.59
CA SER A 156 -14.43 -5.93 -26.73
C SER A 156 -15.40 -6.94 -27.36
N PHE A 157 -16.38 -6.48 -28.14
CA PHE A 157 -17.30 -7.36 -28.87
C PHE A 157 -16.63 -8.14 -30.01
N LEU A 158 -15.41 -7.80 -30.40
CA LEU A 158 -14.66 -8.53 -31.44
C LEU A 158 -13.80 -9.68 -30.85
N GLY A 159 -13.78 -9.85 -29.53
CA GLY A 159 -12.97 -10.85 -28.83
C GLY A 159 -11.56 -10.37 -28.47
N GLU A 160 -10.67 -11.30 -28.16
CA GLU A 160 -9.30 -11.03 -27.66
C GLU A 160 -8.48 -10.14 -28.61
N GLN A 161 -8.40 -10.51 -29.90
CA GLN A 161 -7.76 -9.72 -30.96
C GLN A 161 -8.61 -8.49 -31.41
N GLY A 162 -9.67 -8.18 -30.66
CA GLY A 162 -10.64 -7.13 -30.99
C GLY A 162 -10.07 -5.72 -30.93
N ARG A 163 -9.01 -5.50 -30.13
CA ARG A 163 -8.28 -4.23 -30.06
C ARG A 163 -7.47 -3.97 -31.33
N GLU A 164 -6.78 -4.99 -31.83
CA GLU A 164 -5.91 -4.96 -33.00
C GLU A 164 -6.76 -4.88 -34.27
N MET A 165 -7.82 -5.67 -34.34
CA MET A 165 -8.85 -5.55 -35.38
C MET A 165 -9.43 -4.14 -35.43
N TYR A 166 -9.89 -3.59 -34.29
CA TYR A 166 -10.45 -2.24 -34.26
C TYR A 166 -9.42 -1.15 -34.58
N ALA A 167 -8.14 -1.34 -34.22
CA ALA A 167 -7.06 -0.44 -34.60
C ALA A 167 -6.72 -0.48 -36.10
N SER A 168 -6.99 -1.60 -36.80
CA SER A 168 -6.71 -1.76 -38.24
C SER A 168 -7.69 -1.04 -39.18
N LEU A 169 -8.77 -0.43 -38.65
CA LEU A 169 -9.74 0.37 -39.40
C LEU A 169 -9.36 1.86 -39.41
N SER A 170 -9.67 2.56 -40.51
CA SER A 170 -9.58 4.03 -40.57
C SER A 170 -10.48 4.69 -39.52
N SER A 171 -10.23 5.96 -39.17
CA SER A 171 -11.05 6.60 -38.14
C SER A 171 -12.53 6.71 -38.53
N GLU A 172 -12.85 7.00 -39.80
CA GLU A 172 -14.23 6.98 -40.27
C GLU A 172 -14.89 5.60 -40.11
N ALA A 173 -14.14 4.53 -40.39
CA ALA A 173 -14.63 3.15 -40.28
C ALA A 173 -14.84 2.75 -38.81
N ARG A 174 -13.93 3.15 -37.92
CA ARG A 174 -14.03 2.94 -36.47
C ARG A 174 -15.23 3.64 -35.83
N ASP A 175 -15.63 4.78 -36.37
CA ASP A 175 -16.78 5.54 -35.85
C ASP A 175 -18.10 4.99 -36.41
N LYS A 176 -18.18 4.69 -37.71
CA LYS A 176 -19.32 3.93 -38.28
C LYS A 176 -19.56 2.57 -37.60
N PHE A 177 -18.50 1.93 -37.14
CA PHE A 177 -18.59 0.68 -36.36
C PHE A 177 -19.22 0.90 -34.99
N LYS A 178 -18.85 1.98 -34.27
CA LYS A 178 -19.50 2.37 -33.00
C LYS A 178 -20.99 2.63 -33.21
N ASP A 179 -21.35 3.39 -34.23
CA ASP A 179 -22.73 3.81 -34.47
C ASP A 179 -23.64 2.62 -34.79
N LEU A 180 -23.15 1.65 -35.57
CA LEU A 180 -23.89 0.42 -35.86
C LEU A 180 -23.98 -0.52 -34.65
N LEU A 181 -22.94 -0.62 -33.81
CA LEU A 181 -23.03 -1.38 -32.55
C LEU A 181 -24.00 -0.73 -31.56
N LYS A 182 -23.91 0.59 -31.35
CA LYS A 182 -24.78 1.34 -30.46
C LYS A 182 -26.25 1.22 -30.88
N SER A 183 -26.54 1.53 -32.15
CA SER A 183 -27.90 1.45 -32.69
C SER A 183 -28.43 0.02 -32.85
N ARG A 184 -27.60 -1.02 -32.66
CA ARG A 184 -28.02 -2.41 -32.46
C ARG A 184 -28.33 -2.71 -30.99
N LEU A 185 -27.45 -2.31 -30.06
CA LEU A 185 -27.59 -2.58 -28.63
C LEU A 185 -28.83 -1.89 -28.02
N GLU A 186 -29.24 -0.75 -28.59
CA GLU A 186 -30.37 0.06 -28.11
C GLU A 186 -31.78 -0.55 -28.32
N LYS A 187 -31.98 -1.79 -28.85
CA LYS A 187 -33.27 -2.13 -29.51
C LYS A 187 -34.14 -3.34 -29.11
N HIS A 188 -33.75 -4.59 -28.86
CA HIS A 188 -32.47 -5.30 -28.82
C HIS A 188 -31.49 -5.11 -27.62
N PRO A 189 -31.89 -4.64 -26.42
CA PRO A 189 -31.06 -4.79 -25.23
C PRO A 189 -31.01 -6.25 -24.69
N GLU A 190 -31.93 -7.12 -25.13
CA GLU A 190 -32.14 -8.48 -24.59
C GLU A 190 -31.19 -9.56 -25.17
N LEU A 191 -30.31 -9.21 -26.12
CA LEU A 191 -29.50 -10.22 -26.81
C LEU A 191 -28.29 -10.70 -25.98
N THR A 192 -28.02 -12.00 -26.05
CA THR A 192 -26.87 -12.62 -25.39
C THR A 192 -25.53 -12.05 -25.90
N PRO A 193 -24.47 -12.01 -25.06
CA PRO A 193 -23.18 -11.43 -25.44
C PRO A 193 -22.56 -12.09 -26.68
N GLU A 194 -22.78 -13.39 -26.87
CA GLU A 194 -22.32 -14.15 -28.04
C GLU A 194 -22.94 -13.63 -29.34
N GLN A 195 -24.26 -13.44 -29.39
CA GLN A 195 -24.98 -12.90 -30.56
C GLN A 195 -24.51 -11.48 -30.89
N ASN A 196 -24.23 -10.67 -29.86
CA ASN A 196 -23.66 -9.34 -30.02
C ASN A 196 -22.22 -9.40 -30.57
N SER A 197 -21.41 -10.39 -30.17
CA SER A 197 -20.06 -10.60 -30.71
C SER A 197 -20.05 -11.04 -32.18
N ASP A 198 -20.98 -11.92 -32.58
CA ASP A 198 -21.10 -12.36 -33.97
C ASP A 198 -21.69 -11.28 -34.87
N TYR A 199 -22.61 -10.45 -34.35
CA TYR A 199 -23.02 -9.23 -35.04
C TYR A 199 -21.84 -8.27 -35.22
N ALA A 200 -21.05 -8.03 -34.17
CA ALA A 200 -19.86 -7.19 -34.25
C ALA A 200 -18.86 -7.69 -35.31
N ARG A 201 -18.57 -9.00 -35.35
CA ARG A 201 -17.72 -9.61 -36.38
C ARG A 201 -18.26 -9.39 -37.80
N LYS A 202 -19.57 -9.57 -38.02
CA LYS A 202 -20.25 -9.35 -39.32
C LYS A 202 -20.26 -7.89 -39.75
N VAL A 203 -20.42 -6.94 -38.81
CA VAL A 203 -20.31 -5.50 -39.10
C VAL A 203 -18.86 -5.11 -39.38
N PHE A 204 -17.90 -5.67 -38.62
CA PHE A 204 -16.47 -5.41 -38.78
C PHE A 204 -15.96 -5.82 -40.17
N THR A 205 -16.28 -7.04 -40.63
CA THR A 205 -15.85 -7.50 -41.96
C THR A 205 -16.47 -6.67 -43.09
N LYS A 206 -17.77 -6.32 -42.98
CA LYS A 206 -18.46 -5.42 -43.92
C LYS A 206 -17.81 -4.03 -43.97
N ILE A 207 -17.49 -3.44 -42.82
CA ILE A 207 -16.81 -2.14 -42.75
C ILE A 207 -15.38 -2.24 -43.28
N LYS A 208 -14.60 -3.27 -42.92
CA LYS A 208 -13.23 -3.48 -43.40
C LYS A 208 -13.17 -3.58 -44.93
N ALA A 209 -14.09 -4.32 -45.56
CA ALA A 209 -14.21 -4.38 -47.01
C ALA A 209 -14.55 -3.01 -47.65
N THR A 210 -15.39 -2.21 -46.97
CA THR A 210 -15.79 -0.85 -47.41
C THR A 210 -14.71 0.21 -47.14
N ASP A 211 -13.73 -0.08 -46.29
CA ASP A 211 -12.61 0.80 -45.95
C ASP A 211 -11.36 0.49 -46.77
N GLN A 212 -11.18 -0.78 -47.16
CA GLN A 212 -10.16 -1.24 -48.10
C GLN A 212 -10.50 -0.92 -49.57
N SER A 213 -11.77 -0.67 -49.91
CA SER A 213 -12.14 -0.14 -51.23
C SER A 213 -11.68 1.33 -51.38
N PRO A 214 -10.97 1.70 -52.46
CA PRO A 214 -10.34 3.02 -52.58
C PRO A 214 -11.38 4.14 -52.73
N LYS A 215 -11.65 4.87 -51.65
CA LYS A 215 -12.40 6.13 -51.69
C LYS A 215 -11.58 7.17 -52.46
N THR A 216 -12.10 7.66 -53.57
CA THR A 216 -11.49 8.73 -54.36
C THR A 216 -11.35 10.03 -53.55
N PRO A 217 -10.27 10.82 -53.76
CA PRO A 217 -10.03 12.03 -52.99
C PRO A 217 -11.08 13.10 -53.29
N LYS A 218 -11.78 13.55 -52.25
CA LYS A 218 -12.77 14.64 -52.34
C LYS A 218 -12.02 15.98 -52.50
N PRO A 219 -12.33 16.79 -53.53
CA PRO A 219 -11.54 17.98 -53.84
C PRO A 219 -11.63 19.06 -52.75
N PRO A 220 -10.58 19.87 -52.55
CA PRO A 220 -10.57 20.92 -51.54
C PRO A 220 -11.62 21.99 -51.85
N LYS A 221 -12.40 22.39 -50.84
CA LYS A 221 -13.32 23.54 -50.96
C LYS A 221 -12.49 24.80 -51.24
N LYS A 222 -12.78 25.51 -52.33
CA LYS A 222 -12.32 26.90 -52.53
C LYS A 222 -12.72 27.74 -51.32
N LYS A 223 -11.79 28.53 -50.79
CA LYS A 223 -12.15 29.68 -49.94
C LYS A 223 -12.78 30.75 -50.83
N THR A 224 -14.04 31.08 -50.56
CA THR A 224 -14.65 32.38 -50.90
C THR A 224 -14.76 33.17 -49.60
N GLY A 225 -14.37 34.45 -49.60
CA GLY A 225 -14.29 35.24 -48.37
C GLY A 225 -13.22 36.33 -48.40
N ALA A 226 -13.32 37.23 -49.39
CA ALA A 226 -12.82 38.60 -49.40
C ALA A 226 -13.77 39.38 -50.31
#